data_AF-A0A836L9X0-F1
#
_entry.id   AF-A0A836L9X0-F1
#
_cell.length_a   1.000
_cell.length_b   1.000
_cell.length_c   1.000
_cell.angle_alpha   90.00
_cell.angle_beta   90.00
_cell.angle_gamma   90.00
#
_symmetry.space_group_name_H-M   'P 1'
#
loop_
_entity.id
_entity.type
_entity.pdbx_description
1 polymer ?
#
loop_
_entity_poly.entity_id
_entity_poly.type
_entity_poly.pdbx_seq_one_letter_code
_entity_poly.pdbx_strand_id
1 'polypeptide(L)'
;MAGVRITRCNPTLLDFVTWAVLKGCRLFQRVHITPQGLIATERISEFDFVAVVPVEATQSVLSIADDPSFALKVSPEEHGEPVPFWEDLSRGSFAFVGFLTKVLLTGHLRGVRSYLDVLPFDQELPIGKVADEAQTTKGYREWTAPLVAQCKVEECDFDLAFRHAYCLFRRHAIPFWSSSDVGSAGHPYFQQSLFAQRGRGELMGMVPVMDLALHSPKPNATIGYPDEEMLQWLLQRKNAAVPQTKSYFVMQALRDIEEGEVISVNKNAYFNFDADTFKAWFGYPNVSQVAEKGAESSAVGMSRIEEMTRF
;
A
#
# COMPACT_ATOMS: atom_id res chain seq x y z
N MET A 1 -24.31 31.96 -13.11
CA MET A 1 -23.01 31.29 -12.90
C MET A 1 -23.08 30.54 -11.58
N ALA A 2 -23.09 29.20 -11.63
CA ALA A 2 -23.05 28.39 -10.42
C ALA A 2 -21.64 28.49 -9.81
N GLY A 3 -21.52 29.15 -8.67
CA GLY A 3 -20.27 29.19 -7.93
C GLY A 3 -20.00 27.81 -7.35
N VAL A 4 -18.96 27.15 -7.83
CA VAL A 4 -18.47 25.89 -7.24
C VAL A 4 -17.89 26.25 -5.87
N ARG A 5 -18.66 26.01 -4.80
CA ARG A 5 -18.14 26.09 -3.44
C ARG A 5 -17.23 24.89 -3.23
N ILE A 6 -15.93 25.12 -3.15
CA ILE A 6 -14.96 24.11 -2.72
C ILE A 6 -15.22 23.86 -1.22
N THR A 7 -16.07 22.89 -0.92
CA THR A 7 -16.17 22.32 0.42
C THR A 7 -14.82 21.67 0.72
N ARG A 8 -14.00 22.35 1.54
CA ARG A 8 -12.74 21.88 2.17
C ARG A 8 -12.12 20.64 1.51
N CYS A 9 -11.56 20.80 0.32
CA CYS A 9 -10.79 19.75 -0.34
C CYS A 9 -9.52 19.49 0.49
N ASN A 10 -9.26 18.24 0.88
CA ASN A 10 -7.98 17.86 1.48
C ASN A 10 -6.90 17.92 0.38
N PRO A 11 -5.95 18.87 0.43
CA PRO A 11 -4.98 19.06 -0.66
C PRO A 11 -4.07 17.85 -0.85
N THR A 12 -3.73 17.12 0.22
CA THR A 12 -2.92 15.91 0.16
C THR A 12 -3.64 14.79 -0.60
N LEU A 13 -4.93 14.60 -0.33
CA LEU A 13 -5.74 13.64 -1.07
C LEU A 13 -5.89 14.03 -2.54
N LEU A 14 -6.05 15.33 -2.84
CA LEU A 14 -6.16 15.82 -4.22
C LEU A 14 -4.88 15.56 -5.02
N ASP A 15 -3.71 15.86 -4.45
CA ASP A 15 -2.41 15.60 -5.07
C ASP A 15 -2.24 14.10 -5.36
N PHE A 16 -2.57 13.24 -4.39
CA PHE A 16 -2.54 11.79 -4.58
C PHE A 16 -3.49 11.30 -5.67
N VAL A 17 -4.78 11.70 -5.62
CA VAL A 17 -5.79 11.27 -6.61
C VAL A 17 -5.36 11.69 -8.02
N THR A 18 -4.84 12.91 -8.15
CA THR A 18 -4.34 13.43 -9.43
C THR A 18 -3.19 12.57 -9.95
N TRP A 19 -2.22 12.25 -9.09
CA TRP A 19 -1.11 11.37 -9.45
C TRP A 19 -1.57 9.96 -9.83
N ALA A 20 -2.47 9.35 -9.06
CA ALA A 20 -3.00 8.01 -9.33
C ALA A 20 -3.70 7.95 -10.69
N VAL A 21 -4.53 8.95 -11.02
CA VAL A 21 -5.19 9.06 -12.32
C VAL A 21 -4.16 9.23 -13.46
N LEU A 22 -3.14 10.07 -13.27
CA LEU A 22 -2.06 10.25 -14.25
C LEU A 22 -1.23 8.97 -14.47
N LYS A 23 -1.10 8.14 -13.44
CA LYS A 23 -0.48 6.80 -13.53
C LYS A 23 -1.39 5.74 -14.16
N GLY A 24 -2.63 6.10 -14.50
CA GLY A 24 -3.60 5.21 -15.12
C GLY A 24 -4.35 4.31 -14.15
N CYS A 25 -4.24 4.56 -12.84
CA CYS A 25 -5.10 3.92 -11.85
C CYS A 25 -6.55 4.34 -12.09
N ARG A 26 -7.46 3.37 -12.03
CA ARG A 26 -8.89 3.57 -12.28
C ARG A 26 -9.66 3.24 -11.03
N LEU A 27 -10.28 4.26 -10.49
CA LEU A 27 -11.42 4.13 -9.60
C LEU A 27 -12.66 4.19 -10.46
N PHE A 28 -13.56 3.24 -10.28
CA PHE A 28 -14.87 3.34 -10.92
C PHE A 28 -15.63 4.50 -10.28
N GLN A 29 -16.52 5.15 -11.02
CA GLN A 29 -17.26 6.35 -10.56
C GLN A 29 -18.04 6.14 -9.24
N ARG A 30 -18.15 4.88 -8.82
CA ARG A 30 -18.83 4.41 -7.63
C ARG A 30 -17.91 4.27 -6.40
N VAL A 31 -16.64 4.71 -6.48
CA VAL A 31 -15.67 4.60 -5.38
C VAL A 31 -15.01 5.94 -5.11
N HIS A 32 -15.08 6.40 -3.86
CA HIS A 32 -14.36 7.56 -3.36
C HIS A 32 -13.20 7.18 -2.46
N ILE A 33 -12.08 7.87 -2.63
CA ILE A 33 -10.99 7.88 -1.65
C ILE A 33 -11.32 8.91 -0.57
N THR A 34 -11.25 8.47 0.68
CA THR A 34 -11.45 9.30 1.88
C THR A 34 -10.26 9.14 2.82
N PRO A 35 -10.10 10.03 3.83
CA PRO A 35 -9.09 9.82 4.87
C PRO A 35 -9.28 8.51 5.67
N GLN A 36 -10.48 7.92 5.62
CA GLN A 36 -10.83 6.66 6.31
C GLN A 36 -10.73 5.43 5.40
N GLY A 37 -10.24 5.57 4.16
CA GLY A 37 -10.13 4.50 3.18
C GLY A 37 -11.09 4.67 2.00
N LEU A 38 -11.47 3.56 1.38
CA LEU A 38 -12.31 3.52 0.18
C LEU A 38 -13.79 3.35 0.54
N ILE A 39 -14.67 4.18 -0.02
CA ILE A 39 -16.12 4.13 0.22
C ILE A 39 -16.87 4.00 -1.10
N ALA A 40 -17.87 3.11 -1.13
CA ALA A 40 -18.80 2.99 -2.23
C ALA A 40 -19.78 4.18 -2.25
N THR A 41 -19.88 4.90 -3.36
CA THR A 41 -20.81 6.03 -3.53
C THR A 41 -22.12 5.63 -4.19
N GLU A 42 -22.15 4.42 -4.77
CA GLU A 42 -23.33 3.75 -5.32
C GLU A 42 -23.12 2.25 -5.15
N ARG A 43 -24.17 1.45 -5.35
CA ARG A 43 -24.05 -0.01 -5.29
C ARG A 43 -23.03 -0.52 -6.32
N ILE A 44 -22.09 -1.34 -5.85
CA ILE A 44 -21.18 -2.11 -6.68
C ILE A 44 -21.66 -3.55 -6.65
N SER A 45 -22.04 -4.08 -7.81
CA SER A 45 -22.54 -5.45 -7.89
C SER A 45 -21.47 -6.47 -7.55
N GLU A 46 -21.89 -7.63 -7.06
CA GLU A 46 -21.02 -8.80 -6.94
C GLU A 46 -20.22 -9.03 -8.23
N PHE A 47 -18.93 -9.37 -8.08
CA PHE A 47 -17.94 -9.60 -9.15
C PHE A 47 -17.61 -8.39 -10.04
N ASP A 48 -18.17 -7.22 -9.77
CA ASP A 48 -17.83 -6.01 -10.49
C ASP A 48 -16.50 -5.41 -9.99
N PHE A 49 -15.88 -4.57 -10.82
CA PHE A 49 -14.62 -3.93 -10.48
C PHE A 49 -14.83 -2.78 -9.49
N VAL A 50 -13.97 -2.77 -8.47
CA VAL A 50 -13.85 -1.69 -7.49
C VAL A 50 -12.73 -0.72 -7.89
N ALA A 51 -11.56 -1.27 -8.23
CA ALA A 51 -10.40 -0.50 -8.68
C ALA A 51 -9.50 -1.32 -9.61
N VAL A 52 -8.78 -0.65 -10.51
CA VAL A 52 -7.81 -1.27 -11.42
C VAL A 52 -6.53 -0.45 -11.39
N VAL A 53 -5.40 -1.10 -11.14
CA VAL A 53 -4.09 -0.44 -10.99
C VAL A 53 -3.11 -1.05 -11.98
N PRO A 54 -2.57 -0.28 -12.94
CA PRO A 54 -1.51 -0.76 -13.82
C PRO A 54 -0.29 -1.20 -13.00
N VAL A 55 0.36 -2.28 -13.41
CA VAL A 55 1.57 -2.76 -12.72
C VAL A 55 2.66 -1.68 -12.74
N GLU A 56 2.74 -0.85 -13.77
CA GLU A 56 3.71 0.25 -13.85
C GLU A 56 3.43 1.41 -12.86
N ALA A 57 2.26 1.42 -12.22
CA ALA A 57 1.93 2.37 -11.15
C ALA A 57 2.39 1.87 -9.77
N THR A 58 2.64 0.57 -9.62
CA THR A 58 3.07 -0.03 -8.35
C THR A 58 4.46 0.44 -7.93
N GLN A 59 4.75 0.34 -6.63
CA GLN A 59 6.04 0.72 -6.06
C GLN A 59 6.73 -0.52 -5.44
N SER A 60 7.92 -0.86 -5.90
CA SER A 60 8.71 -1.98 -5.39
C SER A 60 10.20 -1.80 -5.72
N VAL A 61 11.02 -2.85 -5.49
CA VAL A 61 12.41 -2.88 -5.97
C VAL A 61 12.53 -2.67 -7.49
N LEU A 62 11.50 -3.03 -8.27
CA LEU A 62 11.46 -2.79 -9.71
C LEU A 62 11.41 -1.29 -10.05
N SER A 63 10.85 -0.47 -9.17
CA SER A 63 10.77 0.99 -9.35
C SER A 63 12.14 1.67 -9.26
N ILE A 64 13.14 0.99 -8.68
CA ILE A 64 14.49 1.55 -8.45
C ILE A 64 15.60 0.81 -9.17
N ALA A 65 15.32 -0.37 -9.72
CA ALA A 65 16.28 -1.19 -10.46
C ALA A 65 17.01 -0.35 -11.52
N ASP A 66 16.24 0.41 -12.30
CA ASP A 66 16.74 1.19 -13.42
C ASP A 66 17.04 2.67 -13.09
N ASP A 67 16.84 3.14 -11.84
CA ASP A 67 17.12 4.53 -11.46
C ASP A 67 18.64 4.74 -11.31
N PRO A 68 19.37 5.34 -12.28
CA PRO A 68 20.82 5.45 -12.20
C PRO A 68 21.29 6.33 -11.04
N SER A 69 20.40 7.15 -10.47
CA SER A 69 20.70 8.06 -9.39
C SER A 69 20.64 7.41 -8.01
N PHE A 70 19.96 6.26 -7.85
CA PHE A 70 19.75 5.66 -6.53
C PHE A 70 20.99 4.93 -6.02
N ALA A 71 21.45 5.27 -4.81
CA ALA A 71 22.74 4.82 -4.29
C ALA A 71 22.75 3.33 -3.89
N LEU A 72 21.63 2.78 -3.42
CA LEU A 72 21.57 1.39 -2.97
C LEU A 72 21.07 0.46 -4.07
N LYS A 73 22.00 0.03 -4.93
CA LYS A 73 21.71 -0.89 -6.02
C LYS A 73 21.69 -2.34 -5.54
N VAL A 74 20.67 -3.07 -5.99
CA VAL A 74 20.48 -4.48 -5.70
C VAL A 74 20.34 -5.22 -7.02
N SER A 75 21.16 -6.25 -7.20
CA SER A 75 21.09 -7.09 -8.40
C SER A 75 19.85 -7.98 -8.37
N PRO A 76 19.33 -8.38 -9.54
CA PRO A 76 18.29 -9.40 -9.63
C PRO A 76 18.61 -10.67 -8.84
N GLU A 77 19.86 -11.11 -8.86
CA GLU A 77 20.33 -12.37 -8.26
C GLU A 77 20.28 -12.34 -6.71
N GLU A 78 20.58 -11.19 -6.10
CA GLU A 78 20.73 -11.07 -4.64
C GLU A 78 19.51 -10.45 -3.95
N HIS A 79 18.49 -10.04 -4.69
CA HIS A 79 17.39 -9.23 -4.12
C HIS A 79 16.61 -9.91 -3.00
N GLY A 80 16.52 -11.24 -3.01
CA GLY A 80 15.83 -12.00 -1.98
C GLY A 80 16.74 -12.50 -0.85
N GLU A 81 18.04 -12.21 -0.90
CA GLU A 81 18.93 -12.54 0.22
C GLU A 81 18.54 -11.77 1.49
N PRO A 82 18.58 -12.41 2.67
CA PRO A 82 18.28 -11.73 3.93
C PRO A 82 19.32 -10.66 4.25
N VAL A 83 18.90 -9.60 4.93
CA VAL A 83 19.80 -8.57 5.45
C VAL A 83 20.36 -9.04 6.81
N PRO A 84 21.69 -9.18 6.98
CA PRO A 84 22.27 -9.83 8.17
C PRO A 84 21.96 -9.17 9.52
N PHE A 85 21.61 -7.88 9.50
CA PHE A 85 21.35 -7.08 10.69
C PHE A 85 19.87 -6.66 10.81
N TRP A 86 19.00 -7.19 9.95
CA TRP A 86 17.59 -6.85 9.93
C TRP A 86 16.76 -8.12 9.71
N GLU A 87 16.10 -8.59 10.76
CA GLU A 87 15.54 -9.95 10.86
C GLU A 87 14.58 -10.31 9.73
N ASP A 88 13.76 -9.37 9.26
CA ASP A 88 12.64 -9.64 8.37
C ASP A 88 12.79 -9.06 6.95
N LEU A 89 13.87 -8.33 6.64
CA LEU A 89 14.06 -7.69 5.32
C LEU A 89 14.99 -8.52 4.43
N SER A 90 14.61 -8.64 3.15
CA SER A 90 15.53 -8.99 2.08
C SER A 90 16.29 -7.75 1.59
N ARG A 91 17.42 -7.94 0.88
CA ARG A 91 18.19 -6.84 0.28
C ARG A 91 17.33 -5.94 -0.61
N GLY A 92 16.46 -6.53 -1.44
CA GLY A 92 15.55 -5.81 -2.32
C GLY A 92 14.52 -5.00 -1.54
N SER A 93 13.96 -5.56 -0.48
CA SER A 93 13.01 -4.86 0.40
C SER A 93 13.71 -3.71 1.15
N PHE A 94 14.93 -3.94 1.64
CA PHE A 94 15.73 -2.91 2.31
C PHE A 94 16.07 -1.74 1.38
N ALA A 95 16.46 -2.03 0.13
CA ALA A 95 16.69 -0.99 -0.87
C ALA A 95 15.42 -0.23 -1.24
N PHE A 96 14.29 -0.92 -1.35
CA PHE A 96 13.01 -0.26 -1.58
C PHE A 96 12.60 0.64 -0.40
N VAL A 97 12.76 0.20 0.85
CA VAL A 97 12.55 1.04 2.04
C VAL A 97 13.50 2.26 2.03
N GLY A 98 14.77 2.08 1.67
CA GLY A 98 15.72 3.19 1.50
C GLY A 98 15.29 4.20 0.42
N PHE A 99 14.64 3.73 -0.65
CA PHE A 99 14.06 4.60 -1.67
C PHE A 99 12.86 5.38 -1.14
N LEU A 100 11.93 4.73 -0.44
CA LEU A 100 10.82 5.42 0.22
C LEU A 100 11.32 6.47 1.21
N THR A 101 12.39 6.16 1.96
CA THR A 101 13.07 7.08 2.87
C THR A 101 13.59 8.33 2.15
N LYS A 102 14.30 8.15 1.03
CA LYS A 102 14.77 9.25 0.17
C LYS A 102 13.60 10.11 -0.31
N VAL A 103 12.50 9.50 -0.75
CA VAL A 103 11.28 10.22 -1.18
C VAL A 103 10.67 11.01 -0.02
N LEU A 104 10.60 10.42 1.18
CA LEU A 104 10.08 11.09 2.36
C LEU A 104 10.91 12.31 2.74
N LEU A 105 12.25 12.21 2.73
CA LEU A 105 13.15 13.29 3.13
C LEU A 105 13.27 14.40 2.08
N THR A 106 13.36 14.03 0.81
CA THR A 106 13.66 14.99 -0.27
C THR A 106 12.41 15.55 -0.94
N GLY A 107 11.26 14.88 -0.81
CA GLY A 107 10.06 15.16 -1.58
C GLY A 107 10.22 14.91 -3.09
N HIS A 108 11.38 14.44 -3.54
CA HIS A 108 11.63 14.13 -4.95
C HIS A 108 10.81 12.91 -5.36
N LEU A 109 10.33 12.91 -6.62
CA LEU A 109 9.19 12.08 -7.06
C LEU A 109 7.91 12.45 -6.31
N ARG A 110 7.48 13.72 -6.45
CA ARG A 110 6.31 14.31 -5.78
C ARG A 110 5.06 13.41 -5.79
N GLY A 111 4.84 12.69 -6.88
CA GLY A 111 3.74 11.73 -6.97
C GLY A 111 3.83 10.59 -5.96
N VAL A 112 5.01 9.97 -5.81
CA VAL A 112 5.25 8.93 -4.79
C VAL A 112 5.18 9.54 -3.40
N ARG A 113 5.70 10.76 -3.20
CA ARG A 113 5.55 11.47 -1.92
C ARG A 113 4.07 11.64 -1.53
N SER A 114 3.25 12.14 -2.47
CA SER A 114 1.81 12.30 -2.24
C SER A 114 1.10 10.99 -1.95
N TYR A 115 1.57 9.88 -2.52
CA TYR A 115 1.08 8.55 -2.19
C TYR A 115 1.40 8.14 -0.75
N LEU A 116 2.64 8.34 -0.31
CA LEU A 116 3.04 8.01 1.07
C LEU A 116 2.28 8.87 2.11
N ASP A 117 1.98 10.13 1.77
CA ASP A 117 1.27 11.06 2.66
C ASP A 117 -0.19 10.69 2.95
N VAL A 118 -0.80 9.84 2.12
CA VAL A 118 -2.21 9.43 2.30
C VAL A 118 -2.37 8.06 2.93
N LEU A 119 -1.28 7.31 3.11
CA LEU A 119 -1.33 5.98 3.69
C LEU A 119 -1.54 6.05 5.21
N PRO A 120 -2.49 5.27 5.76
CA PRO A 120 -2.67 5.17 7.20
C PRO A 120 -1.40 4.68 7.90
N PHE A 121 -0.84 5.52 8.78
CA PHE A 121 0.35 5.22 9.56
C PHE A 121 0.08 5.46 11.05
N ASP A 122 0.73 4.68 11.90
CA ASP A 122 0.75 4.88 13.35
C ASP A 122 2.22 4.89 13.79
N GLN A 123 2.63 5.91 14.55
CA GLN A 123 4.02 6.04 14.99
C GLN A 123 4.42 4.95 15.99
N GLU A 124 3.43 4.41 16.72
CA GLU A 124 3.58 3.41 17.77
C GLU A 124 3.40 1.97 17.25
N LEU A 125 3.50 1.77 15.92
CA LEU A 125 3.42 0.44 15.33
C LEU A 125 4.45 -0.50 15.98
N PRO A 126 4.04 -1.67 16.52
CA PRO A 126 4.94 -2.62 17.18
C PRO A 126 6.14 -3.03 16.33
N ILE A 127 5.93 -3.18 15.02
CA ILE A 127 6.99 -3.54 14.06
C ILE A 127 8.13 -2.52 14.05
N GLY A 128 7.88 -1.26 14.43
CA GLY A 128 8.90 -0.22 14.53
C GLY A 128 10.05 -0.58 15.47
N LYS A 129 9.84 -1.46 16.46
CA LYS A 129 10.92 -1.96 17.33
C LYS A 129 12.01 -2.73 16.60
N VAL A 130 11.66 -3.44 15.51
CA VAL A 130 12.63 -4.14 14.65
C VAL A 130 13.57 -3.11 14.01
N ALA A 131 13.04 -1.97 13.58
CA ALA A 131 13.86 -0.87 13.07
C ALA A 131 14.73 -0.28 14.17
N ASP A 132 14.15 0.02 15.34
CA ASP A 132 14.88 0.61 16.47
C ASP A 132 16.11 -0.25 16.86
N GLU A 133 15.96 -1.58 16.88
CA GLU A 133 17.04 -2.52 17.16
C GLU A 133 18.08 -2.58 16.03
N ALA A 134 17.63 -2.76 14.78
CA ALA A 134 18.52 -2.88 13.62
C ALA A 134 19.36 -1.61 13.38
N GLN A 135 18.79 -0.42 13.65
CA GLN A 135 19.43 0.89 13.48
C GLN A 135 20.65 1.09 14.40
N THR A 136 20.70 0.39 15.54
CA THR A 136 21.86 0.45 16.44
C THR A 136 23.09 -0.27 15.90
N THR A 137 22.91 -1.15 14.91
CA THR A 137 23.97 -2.03 14.42
C THR A 137 25.00 -1.29 13.56
N LYS A 138 26.20 -1.86 13.46
CA LYS A 138 27.23 -1.36 12.54
C LYS A 138 26.84 -1.57 11.07
N GLY A 139 26.26 -2.73 10.76
CA GLY A 139 25.86 -3.09 9.39
C GLY A 139 24.84 -2.12 8.81
N TYR A 140 23.84 -1.71 9.62
CA TYR A 140 22.87 -0.69 9.20
C TYR A 140 23.53 0.63 8.81
N ARG A 141 24.40 1.18 9.67
CA ARG A 141 25.10 2.45 9.42
C ARG A 141 25.95 2.40 8.17
N GLU A 142 26.67 1.29 7.95
CA GLU A 142 27.50 1.11 6.76
C GLU A 142 26.65 1.05 5.47
N TRP A 143 25.51 0.35 5.50
CA TRP A 143 24.66 0.20 4.33
C TRP A 143 23.84 1.46 4.01
N THR A 144 23.51 2.27 5.02
CA THR A 144 22.72 3.49 4.83
C THR A 144 23.55 4.74 4.59
N ALA A 145 24.84 4.75 4.93
CA ALA A 145 25.72 5.91 4.72
C ALA A 145 25.65 6.53 3.31
N PRO A 146 25.62 5.76 2.19
CA PRO A 146 25.45 6.33 0.87
C PRO A 146 24.10 7.05 0.66
N LEU A 147 23.03 6.54 1.28
CA LEU A 147 21.69 7.13 1.22
C LEU A 147 21.59 8.39 2.08
N VAL A 148 22.19 8.40 3.27
CA VAL A 148 22.31 9.58 4.14
C VAL A 148 23.02 10.70 3.37
N ALA A 149 24.19 10.40 2.78
CA ALA A 149 24.95 11.35 1.97
C ALA A 149 24.14 11.84 0.74
N GLN A 150 23.41 10.95 0.07
CA GLN A 150 22.55 11.30 -1.05
C GLN A 150 21.40 12.25 -0.64
N CYS A 151 20.81 12.04 0.53
CA CYS A 151 19.70 12.85 1.04
C CYS A 151 20.17 14.19 1.61
N LYS A 152 21.46 14.30 1.99
CA LYS A 152 22.05 15.50 2.61
C LYS A 152 21.35 15.89 3.92
N VAL A 153 21.12 14.90 4.77
CA VAL A 153 20.48 15.03 6.08
C VAL A 153 21.39 14.47 7.17
N GLU A 154 21.09 14.80 8.42
CA GLU A 154 21.71 14.17 9.57
C GLU A 154 21.25 12.70 9.71
N GLU A 155 22.09 11.86 10.30
CA GLU A 155 21.78 10.44 10.51
C GLU A 155 20.48 10.24 11.31
N CYS A 156 20.24 11.07 12.33
CA CYS A 156 19.03 10.94 13.15
C CYS A 156 17.73 11.23 12.37
N ASP A 157 17.74 12.19 11.44
CA ASP A 157 16.60 12.50 10.59
C ASP A 157 16.37 11.38 9.57
N PHE A 158 17.47 10.82 9.04
CA PHE A 158 17.41 9.67 8.15
C PHE A 158 16.81 8.44 8.85
N ASP A 159 17.26 8.13 10.06
CA ASP A 159 16.81 6.98 10.83
C ASP A 159 15.31 7.07 11.15
N LEU A 160 14.83 8.25 11.53
CA LEU A 160 13.41 8.49 11.78
C LEU A 160 12.57 8.29 10.50
N ALA A 161 13.04 8.81 9.37
CA ALA A 161 12.36 8.63 8.09
C ALA A 161 12.43 7.17 7.59
N PHE A 162 13.53 6.47 7.85
CA PHE A 162 13.72 5.07 7.48
C PHE A 162 12.77 4.18 8.29
N ARG A 163 12.68 4.41 9.59
CA ARG A 163 11.71 3.74 10.47
C ARG A 163 10.27 3.96 9.97
N HIS A 164 9.91 5.18 9.59
CA HIS A 164 8.59 5.49 9.03
C HIS A 164 8.35 4.74 7.71
N ALA A 165 9.28 4.81 6.77
CA ALA A 165 9.19 4.09 5.49
C ALA A 165 9.06 2.56 5.68
N TYR A 166 9.83 2.00 6.61
CA TYR A 166 9.78 0.57 6.94
C TYR A 166 8.39 0.17 7.47
N CYS A 167 7.84 0.95 8.39
CA CYS A 167 6.51 0.68 8.94
C CYS A 167 5.41 0.78 7.87
N LEU A 168 5.49 1.78 6.97
CA LEU A 168 4.58 1.89 5.83
C LEU A 168 4.70 0.67 4.92
N PHE A 169 5.93 0.27 4.58
CA PHE A 169 6.19 -0.91 3.77
C PHE A 169 5.57 -2.16 4.40
N ARG A 170 5.79 -2.41 5.69
CA ARG A 170 5.23 -3.59 6.37
C ARG A 170 3.71 -3.60 6.44
N ARG A 171 3.10 -2.45 6.66
CA ARG A 171 1.64 -2.33 6.78
C ARG A 171 0.90 -2.45 5.45
N HIS A 172 1.54 -2.10 4.34
CA HIS A 172 0.87 -1.92 3.05
C HIS A 172 1.41 -2.79 1.91
N ALA A 173 2.68 -3.21 1.95
CA ALA A 173 3.23 -4.01 0.87
C ALA A 173 2.63 -5.43 0.86
N ILE A 174 2.38 -5.93 -0.35
CA ILE A 174 1.91 -7.28 -0.63
C ILE A 174 2.92 -8.01 -1.53
N PRO A 175 2.95 -9.35 -1.52
CA PRO A 175 3.71 -10.10 -2.49
C PRO A 175 3.11 -9.93 -3.89
N PHE A 176 3.97 -9.67 -4.87
CA PHE A 176 3.66 -9.60 -6.29
C PHE A 176 3.74 -10.98 -6.96
N TRP A 177 3.61 -12.06 -6.18
CA TRP A 177 3.59 -13.48 -6.59
C TRP A 177 4.28 -13.74 -7.92
N SER A 178 5.61 -13.69 -7.87
CA SER A 178 6.45 -13.75 -9.06
C SER A 178 6.95 -15.16 -9.39
N SER A 179 6.60 -16.16 -8.57
CA SER A 179 7.04 -17.55 -8.74
C SER A 179 6.27 -18.26 -9.86
N SER A 180 6.95 -19.17 -10.55
CA SER A 180 6.43 -19.96 -11.67
C SER A 180 6.30 -21.45 -11.35
N ASP A 181 6.23 -21.83 -10.08
CA ASP A 181 6.13 -23.24 -9.70
C ASP A 181 4.86 -23.87 -10.30
N VAL A 182 4.89 -25.18 -10.58
CA VAL A 182 3.81 -25.90 -11.24
C VAL A 182 2.52 -25.77 -10.42
N GLY A 183 1.58 -24.94 -10.89
CA GLY A 183 0.34 -24.58 -10.19
C GLY A 183 0.28 -23.16 -9.62
N SER A 184 1.33 -22.35 -9.78
CA SER A 184 1.41 -20.96 -9.31
C SER A 184 0.66 -19.99 -10.21
N ALA A 185 -0.17 -19.14 -9.59
CA ALA A 185 -0.95 -18.06 -10.20
C ALA A 185 -0.20 -16.71 -10.21
N GLY A 186 1.10 -16.73 -10.51
CA GLY A 186 1.90 -15.51 -10.58
C GLY A 186 1.55 -14.64 -11.78
N HIS A 187 1.64 -13.32 -11.65
CA HIS A 187 1.31 -12.42 -12.76
C HIS A 187 2.42 -12.47 -13.83
N PRO A 188 2.08 -12.64 -15.13
CA PRO A 188 3.06 -12.79 -16.21
C PRO A 188 4.14 -11.71 -16.24
N TYR A 189 3.77 -10.43 -16.04
CA TYR A 189 4.72 -9.32 -15.91
C TYR A 189 5.83 -9.57 -14.89
N PHE A 190 5.48 -9.97 -13.66
CA PHE A 190 6.47 -10.17 -12.62
C PHE A 190 7.29 -11.42 -12.88
N GLN A 191 6.67 -12.50 -13.35
CA GLN A 191 7.37 -13.73 -13.76
C GLN A 191 8.40 -13.48 -14.87
N GLN A 192 8.15 -12.52 -15.76
CA GLN A 192 9.07 -12.15 -16.85
C GLN A 192 10.15 -11.15 -16.43
N SER A 193 10.07 -10.58 -15.23
CA SER A 193 11.09 -9.66 -14.73
C SER A 193 12.41 -10.39 -14.45
N LEU A 194 13.55 -9.73 -14.67
CA LEU A 194 14.87 -10.31 -14.35
C LEU A 194 14.98 -10.71 -12.87
N PHE A 195 14.35 -9.96 -11.98
CA PHE A 195 14.33 -10.23 -10.54
C PHE A 195 13.62 -11.56 -10.23
N ALA A 196 12.50 -11.85 -10.88
CA ALA A 196 11.81 -13.13 -10.73
C ALA A 196 12.54 -14.29 -11.41
N GLN A 197 13.12 -14.05 -12.60
CA GLN A 197 13.78 -15.10 -13.38
C GLN A 197 15.12 -15.55 -12.79
N ARG A 198 15.86 -14.65 -12.15
CA ARG A 198 17.23 -14.90 -11.69
C ARG A 198 17.37 -14.90 -10.17
N GLY A 199 16.50 -14.19 -9.47
CA GLY A 199 16.58 -14.06 -8.03
C GLY A 199 15.91 -15.20 -7.28
N ARG A 200 16.23 -15.29 -5.98
CA ARG A 200 15.61 -16.24 -5.05
C ARG A 200 14.86 -15.46 -4.00
N GLY A 201 13.57 -15.23 -4.20
CA GLY A 201 12.71 -14.50 -3.27
C GLY A 201 11.45 -13.95 -3.93
N GLU A 202 10.45 -13.63 -3.12
CA GLU A 202 9.24 -12.97 -3.62
C GLU A 202 9.46 -11.46 -3.74
N LEU A 203 8.95 -10.89 -4.83
CA LEU A 203 8.88 -9.44 -4.99
C LEU A 203 7.77 -8.89 -4.10
N MET A 204 8.10 -8.01 -3.17
CA MET A 204 7.12 -7.29 -2.36
C MET A 204 6.96 -5.86 -2.88
N GLY A 205 5.75 -5.34 -2.86
CA GLY A 205 5.52 -3.95 -3.25
C GLY A 205 4.16 -3.41 -2.85
N MET A 206 4.00 -2.12 -3.05
CA MET A 206 2.82 -1.34 -2.68
C MET A 206 1.99 -1.05 -3.93
N VAL A 207 0.66 -1.18 -3.81
CA VAL A 207 -0.29 -1.02 -4.90
C VAL A 207 -1.17 0.20 -4.60
N PRO A 208 -0.85 1.37 -5.20
CA PRO A 208 -1.58 2.60 -4.95
C PRO A 208 -3.09 2.42 -5.12
N VAL A 209 -3.88 3.15 -4.33
CA VAL A 209 -5.35 3.02 -4.23
C VAL A 209 -5.78 1.75 -3.50
N MET A 210 -5.27 0.59 -3.87
CA MET A 210 -5.68 -0.68 -3.25
C MET A 210 -5.25 -0.79 -1.79
N ASP A 211 -4.07 -0.29 -1.47
CA ASP A 211 -3.49 -0.31 -0.12
C ASP A 211 -4.27 0.56 0.90
N LEU A 212 -5.20 1.40 0.42
CA LEU A 212 -6.12 2.22 1.22
C LEU A 212 -7.35 1.44 1.71
N ALA A 213 -7.62 0.26 1.16
CA ALA A 213 -8.71 -0.57 1.64
C ALA A 213 -8.43 -1.03 3.09
N LEU A 214 -9.48 -1.00 3.92
CA LEU A 214 -9.38 -1.41 5.32
C LEU A 214 -9.36 -2.93 5.44
N HIS A 215 -8.78 -3.43 6.53
CA HIS A 215 -8.74 -4.87 6.79
C HIS A 215 -10.08 -5.40 7.32
N SER A 216 -10.51 -6.55 6.81
CA SER A 216 -11.56 -7.39 7.41
C SER A 216 -11.26 -8.88 7.16
N PRO A 217 -11.38 -9.76 8.18
CA PRO A 217 -11.35 -11.21 7.97
C PRO A 217 -12.51 -11.75 7.13
N LYS A 218 -13.60 -10.98 7.02
CA LYS A 218 -14.76 -11.23 6.13
C LYS A 218 -14.88 -10.07 5.15
N PRO A 219 -13.97 -9.96 4.18
CA PRO A 219 -13.90 -8.80 3.31
C PRO A 219 -15.07 -8.75 2.32
N ASN A 220 -15.39 -7.55 1.83
CA ASN A 220 -16.36 -7.37 0.74
C ASN A 220 -15.69 -7.22 -0.64
N ALA A 221 -14.36 -7.12 -0.68
CA ALA A 221 -13.56 -7.11 -1.90
C ALA A 221 -12.29 -7.95 -1.76
N THR A 222 -11.74 -8.37 -2.89
CA THR A 222 -10.44 -9.05 -2.99
C THR A 222 -9.52 -8.33 -3.96
N ILE A 223 -8.21 -8.46 -3.77
CA ILE A 223 -7.19 -7.94 -4.69
C ILE A 223 -6.50 -9.14 -5.35
N GLY A 224 -6.36 -9.09 -6.67
CA GLY A 224 -5.68 -10.13 -7.43
C GLY A 224 -5.34 -9.69 -8.85
N TYR A 225 -5.10 -10.68 -9.69
CA TYR A 225 -4.80 -10.48 -11.11
C TYR A 225 -6.06 -10.72 -11.95
N PRO A 226 -6.30 -9.90 -12.99
CA PRO A 226 -7.44 -10.11 -13.86
C PRO A 226 -7.27 -11.39 -14.66
N ASP A 227 -8.36 -12.14 -14.83
CA ASP A 227 -8.43 -13.22 -15.81
C ASP A 227 -8.61 -12.69 -17.24
N GLU A 228 -8.66 -13.59 -18.22
CA GLU A 228 -8.81 -13.23 -19.63
C GLU A 228 -10.09 -12.44 -19.91
N GLU A 229 -11.21 -12.78 -19.26
CA GLU A 229 -12.50 -12.11 -19.46
C GLU A 229 -12.46 -10.67 -18.93
N MET A 230 -11.90 -10.48 -17.73
CA MET A 230 -11.65 -9.18 -17.13
C MET A 230 -10.74 -8.32 -18.01
N LEU A 231 -9.67 -8.90 -18.57
CA LEU A 231 -8.78 -8.20 -19.49
C LEU A 231 -9.53 -7.76 -20.77
N GLN A 232 -10.36 -8.63 -21.36
CA GLN A 232 -11.17 -8.27 -22.53
C GLN A 232 -12.13 -7.11 -22.21
N TRP A 233 -12.77 -7.14 -21.04
CA TRP A 233 -13.64 -6.05 -20.60
C TRP A 233 -12.90 -4.71 -20.47
N LEU A 234 -11.70 -4.73 -19.87
CA LEU A 234 -10.84 -3.55 -19.73
C LEU A 234 -10.41 -2.97 -21.08
N LEU A 235 -10.23 -3.83 -22.09
CA LEU A 235 -9.89 -3.44 -23.47
C LEU A 235 -11.10 -2.81 -24.20
N GLN A 236 -12.30 -3.39 -24.05
CA GLN A 236 -13.51 -2.93 -24.75
C GLN A 236 -14.00 -1.54 -24.32
N ARG A 237 -13.78 -1.13 -23.06
CA ARG A 237 -14.17 0.21 -22.57
C ARG A 237 -13.28 1.36 -23.03
N LYS A 238 -12.30 1.15 -23.91
CA LYS A 238 -11.42 2.21 -24.42
C LYS A 238 -11.52 2.36 -25.95
N ASN A 239 -11.97 3.53 -26.41
CA ASN A 239 -11.68 4.09 -27.75
C ASN A 239 -10.21 4.58 -27.89
N ALA A 240 -9.28 4.02 -27.11
CA ALA A 240 -7.88 4.41 -27.14
C ALA A 240 -7.01 3.18 -26.91
N ALA A 241 -6.17 2.87 -27.90
CA ALA A 241 -5.24 1.75 -27.94
C ALA A 241 -4.53 1.52 -26.59
N VAL A 242 -5.03 0.55 -25.82
CA VAL A 242 -4.23 -0.06 -24.76
C VAL A 242 -3.39 -1.10 -25.44
N PRO A 243 -2.06 -1.08 -25.26
CA PRO A 243 -1.26 -2.23 -25.61
C PRO A 243 -1.86 -3.47 -24.93
N GLN A 244 -2.14 -4.55 -25.67
CA GLN A 244 -2.54 -5.85 -25.12
C GLN A 244 -1.58 -6.37 -24.02
N THR A 245 -0.41 -5.74 -23.90
CA THR A 245 0.65 -6.02 -22.94
C THR A 245 0.49 -5.36 -21.57
N LYS A 246 -0.53 -4.52 -21.33
CA LYS A 246 -0.67 -3.88 -20.01
C LYS A 246 -1.17 -4.86 -18.97
N SER A 247 -0.36 -4.98 -17.93
CA SER A 247 -0.52 -5.85 -16.78
C SER A 247 -1.18 -5.05 -15.65
N TYR A 248 -2.14 -5.64 -14.93
CA TYR A 248 -2.92 -4.93 -13.92
C TYR A 248 -3.08 -5.74 -12.63
N PHE A 249 -3.20 -5.02 -11.51
CA PHE A 249 -3.93 -5.50 -10.35
C PHE A 249 -5.39 -5.07 -10.47
N VAL A 250 -6.29 -5.94 -10.01
CA VAL A 250 -7.73 -5.64 -9.91
C VAL A 250 -8.21 -5.85 -8.49
N MET A 251 -9.07 -4.95 -8.04
CA MET A 251 -9.87 -5.12 -6.84
C MET A 251 -11.30 -5.41 -7.29
N GLN A 252 -11.82 -6.57 -6.88
CA GLN A 252 -13.13 -7.07 -7.28
C GLN A 252 -14.04 -7.23 -6.08
N ALA A 253 -15.31 -6.87 -6.23
CA ALA A 253 -16.33 -7.11 -5.22
C ALA A 253 -16.63 -8.61 -5.07
N LEU A 254 -16.67 -9.10 -3.83
CA LEU A 254 -16.99 -10.50 -3.49
C LEU A 254 -18.48 -10.74 -3.24
N ARG A 255 -19.24 -9.65 -3.11
CA ARG A 255 -20.69 -9.59 -2.97
C ARG A 255 -21.13 -8.19 -3.40
N ASP A 256 -22.43 -7.95 -3.44
CA ASP A 256 -22.94 -6.57 -3.54
C ASP A 256 -22.36 -5.70 -2.41
N ILE A 257 -21.78 -4.55 -2.76
CA ILE A 257 -21.31 -3.52 -1.83
C ILE A 257 -22.29 -2.35 -1.91
N GLU A 258 -22.94 -2.03 -0.80
CA GLU A 258 -24.01 -1.03 -0.78
C GLU A 258 -23.48 0.41 -0.74
N GLU A 259 -24.33 1.37 -1.10
CA GLU A 259 -23.98 2.79 -1.00
C GLU A 259 -23.57 3.18 0.44
N GLY A 260 -22.48 3.94 0.54
CA GLY A 260 -21.87 4.38 1.78
C GLY A 260 -21.20 3.25 2.57
N GLU A 261 -21.06 2.05 2.01
CA GLU A 261 -20.28 0.98 2.63
C GLU A 261 -18.78 1.19 2.40
N VAL A 262 -17.98 0.88 3.42
CA VAL A 262 -16.51 0.91 3.32
C VAL A 262 -16.03 -0.36 2.62
N ILE A 263 -15.17 -0.19 1.62
CA ILE A 263 -14.53 -1.31 0.92
C ILE A 263 -13.43 -1.88 1.82
N SER A 264 -13.45 -3.19 2.01
CA SER A 264 -12.54 -3.93 2.87
C SER A 264 -11.96 -5.15 2.18
N VAL A 265 -10.72 -5.47 2.54
CA VAL A 265 -9.95 -6.60 2.00
C VAL A 265 -9.36 -7.41 3.15
N ASN A 266 -9.08 -8.70 2.92
CA ASN A 266 -8.36 -9.50 3.90
C ASN A 266 -6.85 -9.32 3.70
N LYS A 267 -6.25 -8.33 4.37
CA LYS A 267 -4.79 -8.11 4.36
C LYS A 267 -3.95 -9.32 4.83
N ASN A 268 -4.53 -10.26 5.58
CA ASN A 268 -3.83 -11.48 6.00
C ASN A 268 -3.90 -12.60 4.94
N ALA A 269 -4.67 -12.44 3.86
CA ALA A 269 -4.87 -13.48 2.84
C ALA A 269 -3.55 -13.90 2.17
N TYR A 270 -2.58 -12.98 2.09
CA TYR A 270 -1.28 -13.21 1.47
C TYR A 270 -0.25 -13.87 2.39
N PHE A 271 -0.40 -13.67 3.70
CA PHE A 271 0.63 -14.01 4.69
C PHE A 271 0.24 -15.21 5.55
N ASN A 272 -1.07 -15.41 5.77
CA ASN A 272 -1.61 -16.46 6.63
C ASN A 272 -1.01 -16.44 8.05
N PHE A 273 -0.77 -15.25 8.60
CA PHE A 273 -0.25 -15.08 9.94
C PHE A 273 -1.29 -15.49 10.99
N ASP A 274 -0.80 -16.00 12.13
CA ASP A 274 -1.60 -16.04 13.35
C ASP A 274 -1.91 -14.63 13.88
N ALA A 275 -2.78 -14.53 14.89
CA ALA A 275 -3.25 -13.24 15.40
C ALA A 275 -2.12 -12.38 16.01
N ASP A 276 -1.15 -13.00 16.68
CA ASP A 276 -0.06 -12.28 17.34
C ASP A 276 0.93 -11.75 16.30
N THR A 277 1.31 -12.58 15.34
CA THR A 277 2.16 -12.20 14.21
C THR A 277 1.49 -11.13 13.35
N PHE A 278 0.18 -11.27 13.07
CA PHE A 278 -0.58 -10.24 12.35
C PHE A 278 -0.55 -8.90 13.08
N LYS A 279 -0.81 -8.90 14.40
CA LYS A 279 -0.79 -7.67 15.20
C LYS A 279 0.60 -7.06 15.26
N ALA A 280 1.65 -7.88 15.40
CA ALA A 280 3.03 -7.40 15.36
C ALA A 280 3.37 -6.77 14.01
N TRP A 281 2.93 -7.38 12.91
CA TRP A 281 3.23 -6.97 11.53
C TRP A 281 2.46 -5.71 11.09
N PHE A 282 1.14 -5.72 11.25
CA PHE A 282 0.24 -4.65 10.77
C PHE A 282 -0.07 -3.59 11.84
N GLY A 283 0.19 -3.89 13.11
CA GLY A 283 -0.01 -3.00 14.25
C GLY A 283 -1.45 -2.82 14.74
N TYR A 284 -2.36 -3.68 14.29
CA TYR A 284 -3.74 -3.73 14.78
C TYR A 284 -4.20 -5.20 14.83
N PRO A 285 -5.20 -5.54 15.67
CA PRO A 285 -5.68 -6.92 15.78
C PRO A 285 -6.30 -7.42 14.46
N ASN A 286 -6.21 -8.74 14.22
CA ASN A 286 -6.83 -9.41 13.07
C ASN A 286 -8.37 -9.50 13.22
N VAL A 287 -9.02 -8.34 13.18
CA VAL A 287 -10.47 -8.13 13.27
C VAL A 287 -10.89 -7.05 12.29
N SER A 288 -12.19 -6.93 11.99
CA SER A 288 -12.67 -5.90 11.06
C SER A 288 -12.31 -4.49 11.53
N GLN A 289 -11.69 -3.71 10.65
CA GLN A 289 -11.49 -2.27 10.80
C GLN A 289 -12.70 -1.46 10.28
N VAL A 290 -13.64 -2.12 9.59
CA VAL A 290 -14.90 -1.51 9.18
C VAL A 290 -15.86 -1.56 10.36
N ALA A 291 -16.36 -0.39 10.78
CA ALA A 291 -17.41 -0.30 11.77
C ALA A 291 -18.67 -1.03 11.26
N GLU A 292 -19.22 -1.94 12.06
CA GLU A 292 -20.51 -2.55 11.75
C GLU A 292 -21.57 -1.44 11.73
N LYS A 293 -22.28 -1.27 10.60
CA LYS A 293 -23.50 -0.46 10.56
C LYS A 293 -24.53 -1.14 11.47
N GLY A 294 -24.53 -0.76 12.74
CA GLY A 294 -25.39 -1.38 13.77
C GLY A 294 -25.10 -1.02 15.23
N ALA A 295 -24.00 -0.34 15.55
CA ALA A 295 -23.71 0.10 16.92
C ALA A 295 -24.15 1.55 17.20
N GLU A 296 -25.37 1.90 16.82
CA GLU A 296 -26.12 2.98 17.49
C GLU A 296 -27.48 2.43 17.94
N SER A 297 -27.48 1.73 19.07
CA SER A 297 -28.57 1.83 20.04
C SER A 297 -28.13 1.26 21.39
N SER A 298 -28.42 2.02 22.45
CA SER A 298 -28.32 1.71 23.88
C SER A 298 -26.92 1.58 24.49
N ALA A 299 -26.29 2.73 24.83
CA ALA A 299 -25.98 3.10 26.22
C ALA A 299 -25.01 4.30 26.34
N VAL A 300 -25.40 5.50 25.90
CA VAL A 300 -25.03 6.77 26.61
C VAL A 300 -26.14 7.80 26.36
N GLY A 301 -27.37 7.43 26.70
CA GLY A 301 -28.41 8.38 27.08
C GLY A 301 -28.44 8.42 28.60
N MET A 302 -28.27 9.61 29.19
CA MET A 302 -28.23 9.93 30.62
C MET A 302 -26.86 9.80 31.32
N SER A 303 -26.04 10.85 31.22
CA SER A 303 -25.10 11.29 32.28
C SER A 303 -24.34 12.56 31.87
N ARG A 304 -25.02 13.64 31.44
CA ARG A 304 -24.34 14.93 31.23
C ARG A 304 -25.23 16.17 31.30
N ILE A 305 -26.28 16.11 32.12
CA ILE A 305 -27.03 17.28 32.56
C ILE A 305 -27.23 17.12 34.07
N GLU A 306 -26.17 17.28 34.87
CA GLU A 306 -26.27 17.53 36.32
C GLU A 306 -24.86 17.78 36.91
N GLU A 307 -24.10 18.73 36.36
CA GLU A 307 -22.91 19.24 37.06
C GLU A 307 -22.51 20.65 36.58
N MET A 308 -23.47 21.57 36.58
CA MET A 308 -23.22 23.01 36.42
C MET A 308 -24.05 23.88 37.38
N THR A 309 -24.33 23.33 38.57
CA THR A 309 -24.80 24.10 39.72
C THR A 309 -24.28 23.44 40.99
N ARG A 310 -23.06 23.82 41.40
CA ARG A 310 -22.65 24.01 42.80
C ARG A 310 -21.16 24.34 42.88
N PHE A 311 -20.90 25.51 43.46
CA PHE A 311 -19.63 26.15 43.83
C PHE A 311 -18.89 26.90 42.73
#